data_AF-A0A344UM39-F1
#
_entry.id   AF-A0A344UM39-F1
#
_cell.length_a   1.000
_cell.length_b   1.000
_cell.length_c   1.000
_cell.angle_alpha   90.00
_cell.angle_beta   90.00
_cell.angle_gamma   90.00
#
_symmetry.space_group_name_H-M   'P 1'
#
loop_
_entity.id
_entity.type
_entity.pdbx_description
1 polymer ?
#
loop_
_entity_poly.entity_id
_entity_poly.type
_entity_poly.pdbx_seq_one_letter_code
_entity_poly.pdbx_strand_id
1 'polypeptide(L)'
;MIKYGKDIVNKIGRIRKLLSEADFDVVSDALHEIGKLNLKELEGDIRAFLSHSDPELQQAAIMVLGTYWGLPDFRDELFGIFSDVIDDDVRFSALINWVGYFRGMKDVSVFKVLLNIAQDGSEDMFVRAAAVRGIYMVSNAGVDETVMNSLMHAPSYKEFESLIPWPRIDEILKDAGLN
;
A
#
# COMPACT_ATOMS: atom_id res chain seq x y z
N MET A 1 -31.48 16.77 18.10
CA MET A 1 -30.81 15.90 17.11
C MET A 1 -30.38 16.59 15.80
N ILE A 2 -30.75 17.84 15.51
CA ILE A 2 -30.52 18.46 14.18
C ILE A 2 -29.11 19.09 14.01
N LYS A 3 -28.39 19.36 15.11
CA LYS A 3 -27.11 20.10 15.07
C LYS A 3 -25.94 19.28 14.51
N TYR A 4 -25.89 17.97 14.76
CA TYR A 4 -24.81 17.08 14.33
C TYR A 4 -24.80 16.84 12.80
N GLY A 5 -25.98 16.69 12.18
CA GLY A 5 -26.09 16.47 10.73
C GLY A 5 -25.71 17.70 9.90
N LYS A 6 -25.92 18.92 10.41
CA LYS A 6 -25.57 20.14 9.70
C LYS A 6 -24.06 20.42 9.70
N ASP A 7 -23.38 20.03 10.77
CA ASP A 7 -21.94 20.24 10.93
C ASP A 7 -21.13 19.33 9.99
N ILE A 8 -21.51 18.06 9.90
CA ILE A 8 -20.87 17.10 8.98
C ILE A 8 -21.09 17.49 7.50
N VAL A 9 -22.29 17.95 7.13
CA VAL A 9 -22.59 18.39 5.76
C VAL A 9 -21.77 19.62 5.37
N ASN A 10 -21.68 20.61 6.27
CA ASN A 10 -20.83 21.79 6.03
C ASN A 10 -19.35 21.39 5.91
N LYS A 11 -18.90 20.45 6.75
CA LYS A 11 -17.53 19.95 6.71
C LYS A 11 -17.22 19.21 5.41
N ILE A 12 -18.10 18.32 4.97
CA ILE A 12 -18.01 17.63 3.67
C ILE A 12 -17.95 18.65 2.52
N GLY A 13 -18.80 19.67 2.54
CA GLY A 13 -18.79 20.73 1.52
C GLY A 13 -17.47 21.49 1.47
N ARG A 14 -16.89 21.83 2.63
CA ARG A 14 -15.57 22.44 2.71
C ARG A 14 -14.49 21.51 2.15
N ILE A 15 -14.49 20.24 2.55
CA ILE A 15 -13.49 19.27 2.11
C ILE A 15 -13.52 19.06 0.60
N ARG A 16 -14.72 18.95 -0.01
CA ARG A 16 -14.84 18.85 -1.48
C ARG A 16 -14.22 20.04 -2.21
N LYS A 17 -14.34 21.23 -1.64
CA LYS A 17 -13.68 22.41 -2.20
C LYS A 17 -12.15 22.24 -2.18
N LEU A 18 -11.59 21.74 -1.07
CA LEU A 18 -10.16 21.49 -0.95
C LEU A 18 -9.64 20.45 -1.96
N LEU A 19 -10.44 19.41 -2.25
CA LEU A 19 -10.10 18.40 -3.28
C LEU A 19 -10.03 18.97 -4.71
N SER A 20 -10.53 20.18 -4.94
CA SER A 20 -10.52 20.85 -6.25
C SER A 20 -9.46 21.95 -6.35
N GLU A 21 -8.62 22.12 -5.32
CA GLU A 21 -7.56 23.13 -5.32
C GLU A 21 -6.42 22.70 -6.25
N ALA A 22 -5.70 23.67 -6.82
CA ALA A 22 -4.57 23.41 -7.70
C ALA A 22 -3.30 22.97 -6.94
N ASP A 23 -3.25 23.26 -5.64
CA ASP A 23 -2.14 22.94 -4.77
C ASP A 23 -2.26 21.49 -4.27
N PHE A 24 -1.36 20.63 -4.71
CA PHE A 24 -1.40 19.20 -4.39
C PHE A 24 -1.13 18.91 -2.91
N ASP A 25 -0.39 19.77 -2.20
CA ASP A 25 -0.20 19.61 -0.75
C ASP A 25 -1.54 19.78 -0.03
N VAL A 26 -2.34 20.78 -0.44
CA VAL A 26 -3.68 21.04 0.10
C VAL A 26 -4.63 19.87 -0.16
N VAL A 27 -4.56 19.30 -1.37
CA VAL A 27 -5.39 18.15 -1.74
C VAL A 27 -4.97 16.91 -0.93
N SER A 28 -3.67 16.64 -0.81
CA SER A 28 -3.12 15.52 -0.03
C SER A 28 -3.54 15.59 1.44
N ASP A 29 -3.42 16.77 2.06
CA ASP A 29 -3.89 17.02 3.43
C ASP A 29 -5.40 16.74 3.58
N ALA A 30 -6.20 17.15 2.60
CA ALA A 30 -7.63 16.89 2.59
C ALA A 30 -7.94 15.39 2.49
N LEU A 31 -7.22 14.64 1.63
CA LEU A 31 -7.36 13.18 1.54
C LEU A 31 -7.04 12.50 2.88
N HIS A 32 -5.95 12.90 3.53
CA HIS A 32 -5.61 12.38 4.86
C HIS A 32 -6.64 12.74 5.93
N GLU A 33 -7.21 13.96 5.90
CA GLU A 33 -8.30 14.34 6.80
C GLU A 33 -9.55 13.48 6.57
N ILE A 34 -9.91 13.20 5.31
CA ILE A 34 -11.03 12.31 4.94
C ILE A 34 -10.85 10.91 5.52
N GLY A 35 -9.65 10.33 5.36
CA GLY A 35 -9.31 9.03 5.91
C GLY A 35 -9.44 8.99 7.43
N LYS A 36 -8.79 9.93 8.13
CA LYS A 36 -8.79 10.02 9.60
C LYS A 36 -10.18 10.23 10.20
N LEU A 37 -11.04 10.97 9.52
CA LEU A 37 -12.42 11.25 9.95
C LEU A 37 -13.43 10.20 9.49
N ASN A 38 -12.99 9.21 8.72
CA ASN A 38 -13.84 8.14 8.20
C ASN A 38 -15.06 8.66 7.39
N LEU A 39 -14.86 9.68 6.55
CA LEU A 39 -15.93 10.27 5.73
C LEU A 39 -16.23 9.42 4.50
N LYS A 40 -16.83 8.24 4.72
CA LYS A 40 -17.14 7.24 3.68
C LYS A 40 -18.03 7.77 2.56
N GLU A 41 -18.82 8.81 2.82
CA GLU A 41 -19.66 9.48 1.82
C GLU A 41 -18.85 10.10 0.67
N LEU A 42 -17.54 10.25 0.86
CA LEU A 42 -16.59 10.76 -0.13
C LEU A 42 -15.87 9.64 -0.89
N GLU A 43 -16.23 8.35 -0.73
CA GLU A 43 -15.52 7.25 -1.38
C GLU A 43 -15.38 7.42 -2.90
N GLY A 44 -16.44 7.83 -3.59
CA GLY A 44 -16.37 8.09 -5.04
C GLY A 44 -15.40 9.21 -5.39
N ASP A 45 -15.34 10.26 -4.57
CA ASP A 45 -14.40 11.37 -4.73
C ASP A 45 -12.94 10.87 -4.53
N ILE A 46 -12.70 9.99 -3.54
CA ILE A 46 -11.37 9.39 -3.27
C ILE A 46 -10.94 8.46 -4.39
N ARG A 47 -11.84 7.60 -4.89
CA ARG A 47 -11.52 6.64 -5.97
C ARG A 47 -11.07 7.33 -7.26
N ALA A 48 -11.55 8.54 -7.53
CA ALA A 48 -11.11 9.32 -8.69
C ALA A 48 -9.61 9.67 -8.64
N PHE A 49 -9.01 9.74 -7.45
CA PHE A 49 -7.58 10.02 -7.28
C PHE A 49 -6.68 8.81 -7.56
N LEU A 50 -7.21 7.58 -7.65
CA LEU A 50 -6.43 6.39 -8.03
C LEU A 50 -5.86 6.48 -9.45
N SER A 51 -6.43 7.31 -10.30
CA SER A 51 -5.96 7.57 -11.67
C SER A 51 -5.42 9.00 -11.85
N HIS A 52 -5.09 9.70 -10.76
CA HIS A 52 -4.57 11.06 -10.83
C HIS A 52 -3.16 11.08 -11.45
N SER A 53 -2.76 12.14 -12.15
CA SER A 53 -1.41 12.19 -12.76
C SER A 53 -0.27 12.34 -11.75
N ASP A 54 -0.61 12.76 -10.53
CA ASP A 54 0.32 12.98 -9.42
C ASP A 54 0.42 11.71 -8.54
N PRO A 55 1.60 11.09 -8.41
CA PRO A 55 1.81 9.88 -7.61
C PRO A 55 1.51 10.06 -6.12
N GLU A 56 1.75 11.22 -5.52
CA GLU A 56 1.49 11.46 -4.10
C GLU A 56 -0.01 11.42 -3.81
N LEU A 57 -0.83 12.00 -4.71
CA LEU A 57 -2.28 11.96 -4.59
C LEU A 57 -2.85 10.54 -4.82
N GLN A 58 -2.25 9.75 -5.72
CA GLN A 58 -2.61 8.33 -5.86
C GLN A 58 -2.31 7.56 -4.56
N GLN A 59 -1.13 7.76 -3.98
CA GLN A 59 -0.73 7.12 -2.73
C GLN A 59 -1.65 7.51 -1.57
N ALA A 60 -1.99 8.79 -1.45
CA ALA A 60 -2.94 9.27 -0.43
C ALA A 60 -4.31 8.60 -0.58
N ALA A 61 -4.82 8.44 -1.80
CA ALA A 61 -6.07 7.72 -2.06
C ALA A 61 -5.99 6.23 -1.68
N ILE A 62 -4.89 5.56 -2.04
CA ILE A 62 -4.62 4.16 -1.64
C ILE A 62 -4.62 4.03 -0.11
N MET A 63 -3.95 4.95 0.60
CA MET A 63 -3.92 4.95 2.07
C MET A 63 -5.32 5.14 2.67
N VAL A 64 -6.15 6.03 2.10
CA VAL A 64 -7.53 6.21 2.54
C VAL A 64 -8.31 4.92 2.40
N LEU A 65 -8.38 4.37 1.18
CA LEU A 65 -9.24 3.21 0.87
C LEU A 65 -8.74 1.91 1.52
N GLY A 66 -7.44 1.66 1.49
CA GLY A 66 -6.80 0.45 2.00
C GLY A 66 -6.51 0.49 3.49
N THR A 67 -5.80 1.51 3.97
CA THR A 67 -5.31 1.55 5.36
C THR A 67 -6.34 2.12 6.33
N TYR A 68 -6.86 3.34 6.08
CA TYR A 68 -7.81 3.96 7.00
C TYR A 68 -9.15 3.23 6.99
N TRP A 69 -9.56 2.76 5.82
CA TRP A 69 -10.91 2.28 5.57
C TRP A 69 -11.04 0.77 5.45
N GLY A 70 -9.96 0.06 5.13
CA GLY A 70 -9.93 -1.40 5.03
C GLY A 70 -10.98 -1.96 4.09
N LEU A 71 -11.25 -1.30 2.96
CA LEU A 71 -12.33 -1.68 2.05
C LEU A 71 -12.08 -3.09 1.48
N PRO A 72 -12.95 -4.09 1.72
CA PRO A 72 -12.66 -5.48 1.31
C PRO A 72 -12.59 -5.68 -0.22
N ASP A 73 -13.37 -4.92 -0.97
CA ASP A 73 -13.43 -4.93 -2.44
C ASP A 73 -12.21 -4.27 -3.09
N PHE A 74 -11.56 -3.35 -2.38
CA PHE A 74 -10.37 -2.65 -2.87
C PHE A 74 -9.13 -3.57 -2.98
N ARG A 75 -9.16 -4.76 -2.38
CA ARG A 75 -8.09 -5.76 -2.47
C ARG A 75 -7.76 -6.13 -3.92
N ASP A 76 -8.76 -6.37 -4.75
CA ASP A 76 -8.51 -6.84 -6.13
C ASP A 76 -8.05 -5.67 -7.03
N GLU A 77 -8.50 -4.45 -6.74
CA GLU A 77 -8.03 -3.23 -7.41
C GLU A 77 -6.55 -2.95 -7.11
N LEU A 78 -6.13 -3.12 -5.85
CA LEU A 78 -4.72 -2.97 -5.45
C LEU A 78 -3.80 -3.89 -6.24
N PHE A 79 -4.24 -5.11 -6.56
CA PHE A 79 -3.48 -6.03 -7.41
C PHE A 79 -3.22 -5.45 -8.80
N GLY A 80 -4.24 -4.85 -9.41
CA GLY A 80 -4.11 -4.15 -10.68
C GLY A 80 -3.12 -2.99 -10.60
N ILE A 81 -3.19 -2.19 -9.54
CA ILE A 81 -2.34 -1.00 -9.36
C ILE A 81 -0.86 -1.38 -9.24
N PHE A 82 -0.47 -2.30 -8.36
CA PHE A 82 0.95 -2.62 -8.20
C PHE A 82 1.54 -3.45 -9.36
N SER A 83 0.68 -4.12 -10.14
CA SER A 83 1.10 -4.91 -11.30
C SER A 83 1.23 -4.11 -12.59
N ASP A 84 0.77 -2.85 -12.61
CA ASP A 84 0.85 -1.99 -13.79
C ASP A 84 2.21 -1.28 -13.89
N VAL A 85 2.55 -0.80 -15.09
CA VAL A 85 3.77 -0.02 -15.35
C VAL A 85 3.50 1.45 -15.04
N ILE A 86 3.47 1.75 -13.75
CA ILE A 86 3.27 3.10 -13.20
C ILE A 86 4.43 3.48 -12.27
N ASP A 87 4.32 4.63 -11.62
CA ASP A 87 5.27 5.10 -10.62
C ASP A 87 5.51 4.08 -9.48
N ASP A 88 6.78 3.82 -9.18
CA ASP A 88 7.17 2.76 -8.23
C ASP A 88 6.75 3.05 -6.78
N ASP A 89 6.60 4.31 -6.37
CA ASP A 89 6.11 4.65 -5.03
C ASP A 89 4.61 4.30 -4.90
N VAL A 90 3.84 4.49 -5.98
CA VAL A 90 2.44 4.04 -6.04
C VAL A 90 2.37 2.51 -5.96
N ARG A 91 3.21 1.81 -6.73
CA ARG A 91 3.27 0.33 -6.72
C ARG A 91 3.65 -0.19 -5.34
N PHE A 92 4.65 0.41 -4.70
CA PHE A 92 5.04 0.12 -3.32
C PHE A 92 3.87 0.28 -2.35
N SER A 93 3.19 1.43 -2.39
CA SER A 93 2.05 1.73 -1.52
C SER A 93 0.89 0.75 -1.72
N ALA A 94 0.57 0.44 -2.98
CA ALA A 94 -0.45 -0.53 -3.33
C ALA A 94 -0.10 -1.95 -2.85
N LEU A 95 1.15 -2.38 -3.04
CA LEU A 95 1.62 -3.70 -2.62
C LEU A 95 1.56 -3.87 -1.09
N ILE A 96 2.02 -2.87 -0.32
CA ILE A 96 1.95 -2.92 1.14
C ILE A 96 0.50 -3.00 1.65
N ASN A 97 -0.40 -2.21 1.06
CA ASN A 97 -1.82 -2.27 1.41
C ASN A 97 -2.43 -3.63 1.04
N TRP A 98 -2.12 -4.14 -0.16
CA TRP A 98 -2.59 -5.45 -0.63
C TRP A 98 -2.16 -6.58 0.30
N VAL A 99 -0.88 -6.63 0.66
CA VAL A 99 -0.32 -7.57 1.64
C VAL A 99 -1.07 -7.51 2.97
N GLY A 100 -1.49 -6.31 3.40
CA GLY A 100 -2.25 -6.11 4.62
C GLY A 100 -3.51 -6.98 4.72
N TYR A 101 -4.21 -7.21 3.60
CA TYR A 101 -5.39 -8.06 3.53
C TYR A 101 -5.10 -9.55 3.76
N PHE A 102 -3.86 -9.99 3.53
CA PHE A 102 -3.44 -11.40 3.64
C PHE A 102 -2.59 -11.69 4.86
N ARG A 103 -2.45 -10.73 5.79
CA ARG A 103 -1.62 -10.86 6.98
C ARG A 103 -1.97 -12.13 7.77
N GLY A 104 -0.98 -12.98 7.99
CA GLY A 104 -1.11 -14.24 8.72
C GLY A 104 -1.96 -15.33 8.09
N MET A 105 -2.47 -15.13 6.85
CA MET A 105 -3.28 -16.13 6.17
C MET A 105 -2.47 -17.30 5.61
N LYS A 106 -1.15 -17.12 5.43
CA LYS A 106 -0.26 -18.11 4.80
C LYS A 106 -0.75 -18.56 3.41
N ASP A 107 -1.33 -17.65 2.64
CA ASP A 107 -1.84 -17.95 1.30
C ASP A 107 -0.68 -18.23 0.32
N VAL A 108 -0.62 -19.47 -0.16
CA VAL A 108 0.40 -19.96 -1.11
C VAL A 108 0.39 -19.17 -2.41
N SER A 109 -0.77 -18.73 -2.90
CA SER A 109 -0.86 -17.96 -4.14
C SER A 109 -0.27 -16.57 -3.95
N VAL A 110 -0.49 -15.96 -2.79
CA VAL A 110 0.10 -14.67 -2.42
C VAL A 110 1.61 -14.79 -2.28
N PHE A 111 2.12 -15.85 -1.63
CA PHE A 111 3.57 -16.07 -1.55
C PHE A 111 4.23 -16.18 -2.92
N LYS A 112 3.59 -16.84 -3.90
CA LYS A 112 4.13 -16.92 -5.26
C LYS A 112 4.25 -15.53 -5.91
N VAL A 113 3.23 -14.69 -5.76
CA VAL A 113 3.27 -13.31 -6.27
C VAL A 113 4.42 -12.53 -5.63
N LEU A 114 4.50 -12.55 -4.29
CA LEU A 114 5.53 -11.81 -3.56
C LEU A 114 6.95 -12.33 -3.87
N LEU A 115 7.12 -13.65 -3.99
CA LEU A 115 8.40 -14.25 -4.35
C LEU A 115 8.83 -13.83 -5.76
N ASN A 116 7.92 -13.86 -6.72
CA ASN A 116 8.21 -13.43 -8.09
C ASN A 116 8.69 -11.96 -8.12
N ILE A 117 7.99 -11.06 -7.42
CA ILE A 117 8.39 -9.65 -7.32
C ILE A 117 9.77 -9.53 -6.65
N ALA A 118 9.97 -10.18 -5.50
CA ALA A 118 11.25 -10.11 -4.78
C ALA A 118 12.45 -10.62 -5.60
N GLN A 119 12.22 -11.60 -6.49
CA GLN A 119 13.25 -12.21 -7.34
C GLN A 119 13.50 -11.47 -8.66
N ASP A 120 12.56 -10.64 -9.10
CA ASP A 120 12.70 -9.91 -10.36
C ASP A 120 13.74 -8.78 -10.22
N GLY A 121 14.93 -9.00 -10.78
CA GLY A 121 16.02 -8.03 -10.75
C GLY A 121 15.78 -6.76 -11.59
N SER A 122 14.68 -6.70 -12.36
CA SER A 122 14.27 -5.49 -13.07
C SER A 122 13.30 -4.62 -12.28
N GLU A 123 12.74 -5.13 -11.18
CA GLU A 123 11.85 -4.39 -10.30
C GLU A 123 12.60 -3.40 -9.41
N ASP A 124 11.93 -2.29 -9.09
CA ASP A 124 12.45 -1.28 -8.17
C ASP A 124 12.76 -1.86 -6.78
N MET A 125 13.83 -1.37 -6.14
CA MET A 125 14.30 -1.89 -4.85
C MET A 125 13.27 -1.73 -3.73
N PHE A 126 12.48 -0.66 -3.72
CA PHE A 126 11.43 -0.46 -2.72
C PHE A 126 10.26 -1.41 -2.92
N VAL A 127 9.82 -1.60 -4.18
CA VAL A 127 8.79 -2.58 -4.53
C VAL A 127 9.22 -4.00 -4.11
N ARG A 128 10.46 -4.36 -4.39
CA ARG A 128 11.04 -5.64 -3.96
C ARG A 128 11.16 -5.77 -2.44
N ALA A 129 11.56 -4.71 -1.74
CA ALA A 129 11.60 -4.68 -0.28
C ALA A 129 10.21 -4.86 0.33
N ALA A 130 9.18 -4.23 -0.25
CA ALA A 130 7.78 -4.43 0.13
C ALA A 130 7.35 -5.88 -0.07
N ALA A 131 7.75 -6.53 -1.17
CA ALA A 131 7.46 -7.94 -1.40
C ALA A 131 8.11 -8.84 -0.34
N VAL A 132 9.39 -8.60 0.00
CA VAL A 132 10.09 -9.31 1.08
C VAL A 132 9.35 -9.11 2.41
N ARG A 133 9.03 -7.86 2.79
CA ARG A 133 8.22 -7.57 3.98
C ARG A 133 6.90 -8.30 3.97
N GLY A 134 6.27 -8.36 2.80
CA GLY A 134 5.00 -9.06 2.57
C GLY A 134 5.08 -10.54 2.92
N ILE A 135 6.16 -11.22 2.56
CA ILE A 135 6.37 -12.63 2.89
C ILE A 135 6.37 -12.83 4.42
N TYR A 136 7.03 -11.96 5.18
CA TYR A 136 6.98 -11.99 6.65
C TYR A 136 5.58 -11.71 7.20
N MET A 137 4.86 -10.75 6.60
CA MET A 137 3.53 -10.36 7.06
C MET A 137 2.47 -11.44 6.79
N VAL A 138 2.46 -12.02 5.59
CA VAL A 138 1.52 -13.09 5.20
C VAL A 138 1.77 -14.38 5.97
N SER A 139 3.03 -14.66 6.33
CA SER A 139 3.38 -15.82 7.16
C SER A 139 3.14 -15.62 8.66
N ASN A 140 2.98 -14.38 9.11
CA ASN A 140 3.03 -13.99 10.53
C ASN A 140 4.35 -14.40 11.21
N ALA A 141 5.46 -14.47 10.47
CA ALA A 141 6.77 -14.86 10.99
C ALA A 141 7.47 -13.75 11.81
N GLY A 142 6.84 -12.57 11.93
CA GLY A 142 7.42 -11.36 12.52
C GLY A 142 8.35 -10.67 11.52
N VAL A 143 8.10 -9.39 11.25
CA VAL A 143 8.97 -8.61 10.35
C VAL A 143 10.28 -8.29 11.07
N ASP A 144 11.41 -8.63 10.46
CA ASP A 144 12.72 -8.18 10.93
C ASP A 144 12.95 -6.74 10.46
N GLU A 145 12.67 -5.78 11.32
CA GLU A 145 12.81 -4.35 11.02
C GLU A 145 14.26 -3.93 10.76
N THR A 146 15.26 -4.68 11.25
CA THR A 146 16.67 -4.39 10.97
C THR A 146 17.00 -4.74 9.51
N VAL A 147 16.54 -5.90 9.06
CA VAL A 147 16.66 -6.30 7.66
C VAL A 147 15.87 -5.35 6.75
N MET A 148 14.62 -5.03 7.11
CA MET A 148 13.81 -4.11 6.30
C MET A 148 14.46 -2.73 6.20
N ASN A 149 14.95 -2.19 7.30
CA ASN A 149 15.66 -0.91 7.28
C ASN A 149 16.92 -0.97 6.40
N SER A 150 17.64 -2.09 6.40
CA SER A 150 18.83 -2.26 5.56
C SER A 150 18.45 -2.31 4.07
N LEU A 151 17.39 -3.05 3.71
CA LEU A 151 16.88 -3.12 2.33
C LEU A 151 16.46 -1.74 1.80
N MET A 152 15.73 -0.96 2.60
CA MET A 152 15.23 0.37 2.23
C MET A 152 16.34 1.42 2.05
N HIS A 153 17.55 1.17 2.54
CA HIS A 153 18.67 2.10 2.47
C HIS A 153 19.87 1.51 1.71
N ALA A 154 19.66 0.42 0.97
CA ALA A 154 20.70 -0.18 0.15
C ALA A 154 21.20 0.85 -0.89
N PRO A 155 22.51 1.14 -0.96
CA PRO A 155 23.05 2.16 -1.87
C PRO A 155 23.15 1.68 -3.32
N SER A 156 22.90 0.39 -3.59
CA SER A 156 22.91 -0.18 -4.93
C SER A 156 22.13 -1.50 -4.99
N TYR A 157 21.69 -1.89 -6.19
CA TYR A 157 21.09 -3.20 -6.43
C TYR A 157 21.97 -4.36 -5.97
N LYS A 158 23.30 -4.28 -6.18
CA LYS A 158 24.21 -5.34 -5.74
C LYS A 158 24.20 -5.53 -4.22
N GLU A 159 24.17 -4.42 -3.47
CA GLU A 159 24.10 -4.48 -2.02
C GLU A 159 22.72 -4.94 -1.56
N PHE A 160 21.66 -4.43 -2.20
CA PHE A 160 20.28 -4.86 -1.97
C PHE A 160 20.14 -6.38 -2.08
N GLU A 161 20.62 -7.00 -3.17
CA GLU A 161 20.59 -8.45 -3.36
C GLU A 161 21.26 -9.21 -2.20
N SER A 162 22.37 -8.69 -1.68
CA SER A 162 23.11 -9.33 -0.59
C SER A 162 22.41 -9.22 0.77
N LEU A 163 21.48 -8.27 0.91
CA LEU A 163 20.72 -8.02 2.14
C LEU A 163 19.43 -8.84 2.21
N ILE A 164 18.93 -9.36 1.08
CA ILE A 164 17.71 -10.19 1.07
C ILE A 164 17.98 -11.48 1.85
N PRO A 165 17.20 -11.80 2.89
CA PRO A 165 17.44 -12.96 3.75
C PRO A 165 16.86 -14.23 3.12
N TRP A 166 17.36 -14.62 1.94
CA TRP A 166 16.85 -15.77 1.20
C TRP A 166 16.72 -17.06 2.03
N PRO A 167 17.70 -17.45 2.88
CA PRO A 167 17.54 -18.63 3.72
C PRO A 167 16.31 -18.58 4.64
N ARG A 168 16.01 -17.40 5.20
CA ARG A 168 14.84 -17.21 6.07
C ARG A 168 13.54 -17.18 5.28
N ILE A 169 13.56 -16.58 4.08
CA ILE A 169 12.42 -16.62 3.16
C ILE A 169 12.10 -18.07 2.78
N ASP A 170 13.11 -18.87 2.43
CA ASP A 170 12.93 -20.28 2.09
C ASP A 170 12.32 -21.10 3.24
N GLU A 171 12.74 -20.85 4.49
CA GLU A 171 12.12 -21.45 5.67
C GLU A 171 10.63 -21.09 5.78
N ILE A 172 10.30 -19.80 5.65
CA ILE A 172 8.93 -19.31 5.72
C ILE A 172 8.05 -19.96 4.64
N LEU A 173 8.57 -20.07 3.41
CA LEU A 173 7.84 -20.66 2.29
C LEU A 173 7.61 -22.16 2.49
N LYS A 174 8.62 -22.89 2.98
CA LYS A 174 8.49 -24.32 3.33
C LYS A 174 7.44 -24.54 4.41
N ASP A 175 7.47 -23.72 5.46
CA ASP A 175 6.48 -23.77 6.55
C ASP A 175 5.05 -23.46 6.07
N ALA A 176 4.92 -22.72 4.97
CA ALA A 176 3.64 -22.43 4.31
C ALA A 176 3.23 -23.49 3.27
N GLY A 177 4.04 -24.51 3.03
CA GLY A 177 3.76 -25.58 2.06
C GLY A 177 4.13 -25.24 0.61
N LEU A 178 4.97 -24.23 0.38
CA LEU A 178 5.67 -24.04 -0.89
C LEU A 178 6.96 -24.89 -0.86
N ASN A 179 7.05 -25.88 -1.75
CA ASN A 179 8.26 -26.69 -1.98
C ASN A 179 8.91 -26.30 -3.31
#